data_AF-A0A3C0FXR5-F1
#
_entry.id   AF-A0A3C0FXR5-F1
#
_cell.length_a   1.000
_cell.length_b   1.000
_cell.length_c   1.000
_cell.angle_alpha   90.00
_cell.angle_beta   90.00
_cell.angle_gamma   90.00
#
_symmetry.space_group_name_H-M   'P 1'
#
loop_
_entity.id
_entity.type
_entity.pdbx_description
1 polymer ?
#
loop_
_entity_poly.entity_id
_entity_poly.type
_entity_poly.pdbx_seq_one_letter_code
_entity_poly.pdbx_strand_id
1 'polypeptide(L)'
;FTRRFNVPLIGMTRKPESSLAKQSDCPLVLPASPEACPNKQAPTTSTTAMLALADALAVTLMERRGFTSEDFRTFHPGGKLGQRLLHVHDVMHGVDTLPLISPDALMAEALVTMTSHSFGCVGVVDDTGVLAGIVTDGDLRRHMADNLVAMKVGDVMTTGPKVTSADALAVEALAIMNDRSITSLFVLDDGGVPVGLVHIHDLLRVGVA
;
A
#
# COMPACT_ATOMS: atom_id res chain seq x y z
N PHE A 1 18.82 38.65 3.97
CA PHE A 1 18.48 37.94 2.71
C PHE A 1 16.97 37.93 2.47
N THR A 2 16.17 37.32 3.36
CA THR A 2 14.70 37.20 3.21
C THR A 2 13.96 38.53 3.00
N ARG A 3 14.29 39.57 3.76
CA ARG A 3 13.66 40.91 3.62
C ARG A 3 13.82 41.55 2.25
N ARG A 4 14.92 41.28 1.55
CA ARG A 4 15.14 41.79 0.17
C ARG A 4 14.12 41.22 -0.82
N PHE A 5 13.60 40.03 -0.54
CA PHE A 5 12.65 39.31 -1.40
C PHE A 5 11.23 39.27 -0.81
N ASN A 6 10.96 40.08 0.23
CA ASN A 6 9.66 40.11 0.92
C ASN A 6 9.19 38.73 1.40
N VAL A 7 10.12 37.86 1.81
CA VAL A 7 9.81 36.54 2.37
C VAL A 7 9.71 36.67 3.89
N PRO A 8 8.55 36.36 4.52
CA PRO A 8 8.41 36.36 5.98
C PRO A 8 9.40 35.42 6.64
N LEU A 9 10.00 35.86 7.74
CA LEU A 9 10.98 35.12 8.53
C LEU A 9 10.38 34.72 9.89
N ILE A 10 10.28 33.42 10.12
CA ILE A 10 10.02 32.84 11.44
C ILE A 10 11.37 32.43 12.03
N GLY A 11 11.71 32.92 13.23
CA GLY A 11 13.00 32.66 13.87
C GLY A 11 12.85 31.98 15.21
N MET A 12 13.55 30.86 15.43
CA MET A 12 13.57 30.14 16.70
C MET A 12 14.83 30.49 17.49
N THR A 13 14.68 31.01 18.70
CA THR A 13 15.82 31.41 19.54
C THR A 13 15.45 31.40 21.01
N ARG A 14 16.44 31.25 21.89
CA ARG A 14 16.23 31.41 23.34
C ARG A 14 16.31 32.88 23.79
N LYS A 15 17.02 33.73 23.05
CA LYS A 15 17.30 35.12 23.45
C LYS A 15 16.35 36.08 22.70
N PRO A 16 15.36 36.70 23.38
CA PRO A 16 14.43 37.65 22.75
C PRO A 16 15.15 38.83 22.10
N GLU A 17 16.29 39.24 22.67
CA GLU A 17 17.07 40.39 22.19
C GLU A 17 18.13 40.04 21.14
N SER A 18 18.19 38.77 20.71
CA SER A 18 19.15 38.33 19.70
C SER A 18 18.90 38.97 18.34
N SER A 19 19.96 39.07 17.53
CA SER A 19 19.84 39.55 16.14
C SER A 19 18.81 38.74 15.34
N LEU A 20 18.71 37.42 15.59
CA LEU A 20 17.72 36.57 14.94
C LEU A 20 16.29 36.99 15.31
N ALA A 21 15.98 37.14 16.60
CA ALA A 21 14.65 37.56 17.04
C ALA A 21 14.27 38.94 16.48
N LYS A 22 15.19 39.91 16.55
CA LYS A 22 14.96 41.28 16.06
C LYS A 22 14.75 41.36 14.55
N GLN A 23 15.34 40.44 13.79
CA GLN A 23 15.23 40.42 12.33
C GLN A 23 14.08 39.55 11.83
N SER A 24 13.47 38.72 12.68
CA SER A 24 12.34 37.84 12.35
C SER A 24 11.01 38.59 12.45
N ASP A 25 10.07 38.25 11.58
CA ASP A 25 8.70 38.77 11.62
C ASP A 25 7.87 38.05 12.70
N CYS A 26 8.18 36.77 12.96
CA CYS A 26 7.61 35.99 14.05
C CYS A 26 8.72 35.29 14.84
N PRO A 27 9.21 35.89 15.95
CA PRO A 27 10.19 35.26 16.80
C PRO A 27 9.53 34.24 17.74
N LEU A 28 9.90 32.97 17.61
CA LEU A 28 9.54 31.90 18.53
C LEU A 28 10.61 31.81 19.62
N VAL A 29 10.32 32.43 20.76
CA VAL A 29 11.26 32.53 21.87
C VAL A 29 11.11 31.33 22.81
N LEU A 30 12.15 30.49 22.87
CA LEU A 30 12.21 29.36 23.79
C LEU A 30 12.44 29.82 25.24
N PRO A 31 11.88 29.10 26.23
CA PRO A 31 12.09 29.41 27.63
C PRO A 31 13.57 29.29 28.01
N ALA A 32 13.97 30.06 29.01
CA ALA A 32 15.35 30.10 29.49
C ALA A 32 15.68 28.90 30.38
N SER A 33 15.76 27.71 29.80
CA SER A 33 16.10 26.48 30.54
C SER A 33 17.62 26.26 30.62
N PRO A 34 18.16 25.80 31.76
CA PRO A 34 19.57 25.43 31.86
C PRO A 34 19.86 24.18 31.02
N GLU A 35 21.09 24.07 30.52
CA GLU A 35 21.57 22.84 29.89
C GLU A 35 21.77 21.77 30.96
N ALA A 36 21.37 20.53 30.66
CA ALA A 36 21.62 19.38 31.51
C ALA A 36 23.11 18.97 31.50
N CYS A 37 23.86 19.33 30.45
CA CYS A 37 25.30 19.09 30.37
C CYS A 37 26.04 19.87 31.48
N PRO A 38 26.74 19.19 32.41
CA PRO A 38 27.42 19.85 33.53
C PRO A 38 28.48 20.88 33.08
N ASN A 39 29.12 20.62 31.95
CA ASN A 39 30.20 21.44 31.40
C ASN A 39 29.69 22.51 30.41
N LYS A 40 28.38 22.56 30.12
CA LYS A 40 27.73 23.51 29.18
C LYS A 40 28.33 23.55 27.77
N GLN A 41 29.05 22.50 27.36
CA GLN A 41 29.69 22.42 26.04
C GLN A 41 28.74 21.87 24.97
N ALA A 42 27.86 20.94 25.36
CA ALA A 42 26.91 20.32 24.46
C ALA A 42 25.50 20.90 24.65
N PRO A 43 24.77 21.21 23.57
CA PRO A 43 23.36 21.51 23.67
C PRO A 43 22.60 20.23 24.02
N THR A 44 21.79 20.29 25.08
CA THR A 44 21.04 19.16 25.64
C THR A 44 19.57 19.53 25.76
N THR A 45 19.27 20.50 26.63
CA THR A 45 17.94 21.02 26.85
C THR A 45 17.49 21.86 25.67
N SER A 46 18.40 22.68 25.11
CA SER A 46 18.07 23.58 23.99
C SER A 46 17.72 22.84 22.70
N THR A 47 18.48 21.80 22.33
CA THR A 47 18.19 20.96 21.16
C THR A 47 16.87 20.23 21.34
N THR A 48 16.60 19.66 22.52
CA THR A 48 15.33 18.99 22.82
C THR A 48 14.15 19.96 22.73
N ALA A 49 14.27 21.16 23.30
CA ALA A 49 13.22 22.18 23.23
C ALA A 49 12.97 22.68 21.79
N MET A 50 14.04 22.83 20.99
CA MET A 50 13.90 23.17 19.57
C MET A 50 13.22 22.07 18.78
N LEU A 51 13.57 20.80 19.01
CA LEU A 51 12.95 19.66 18.34
C LEU A 51 11.46 19.58 18.67
N ALA A 52 11.11 19.65 19.95
CA ALA A 52 9.70 19.62 20.38
C ALA A 52 8.88 20.79 19.79
N LEU A 53 9.45 22.00 19.73
CA LEU A 53 8.78 23.14 19.10
C LEU A 53 8.63 22.96 17.58
N ALA A 54 9.63 22.39 16.91
CA ALA A 54 9.56 22.09 15.48
C ALA A 54 8.48 21.04 15.18
N ASP A 55 8.38 19.98 15.99
CA ASP A 55 7.33 18.97 15.89
C ASP A 55 5.95 19.58 16.11
N ALA A 56 5.80 20.43 17.14
CA ALA A 56 4.54 21.13 17.39
C ALA A 56 4.11 22.00 16.20
N LEU A 57 5.05 22.71 15.56
CA LEU A 57 4.76 23.48 14.35
C LEU A 57 4.35 22.59 13.18
N ALA A 58 5.07 21.48 12.95
CA ALA A 58 4.76 20.55 11.88
C ALA A 58 3.35 19.95 12.05
N VAL A 59 3.04 19.43 13.24
CA VAL A 59 1.72 18.85 13.56
C VAL A 59 0.62 19.89 13.44
N THR A 60 0.80 21.08 14.00
CA THR A 60 -0.19 22.18 13.90
C THR A 60 -0.46 22.56 12.44
N LEU A 61 0.58 22.60 11.59
CA LEU A 61 0.42 22.88 10.18
C LEU A 61 -0.26 21.74 9.43
N MET A 62 0.05 20.49 9.77
CA MET A 62 -0.62 19.33 9.21
C MET A 62 -2.12 19.36 9.52
N GLU A 63 -2.51 19.55 10.78
CA GLU A 63 -3.90 19.65 11.20
C GLU A 63 -4.62 20.81 10.51
N ARG A 64 -4.01 22.00 10.50
CA ARG A 64 -4.63 23.20 9.90
C ARG A 64 -4.79 23.10 8.38
N ARG A 65 -3.92 22.34 7.71
CA ARG A 65 -4.02 22.07 6.26
C ARG A 65 -4.90 20.87 5.94
N GLY A 66 -5.40 20.14 6.93
CA GLY A 66 -6.11 18.89 6.72
C GLY A 66 -5.23 17.83 6.06
N PHE A 67 -3.92 17.81 6.35
CA PHE A 67 -2.97 16.90 5.72
C PHE A 67 -3.34 15.46 6.02
N THR A 68 -3.67 14.71 4.96
CA THR A 68 -4.19 13.35 5.04
C THR A 68 -3.10 12.31 4.83
N SER A 69 -3.44 11.04 5.09
CA SER A 69 -2.60 9.91 4.68
C SER A 69 -2.38 9.88 3.17
N GLU A 70 -3.37 10.29 2.37
CA GLU A 70 -3.22 10.36 0.92
C GLU A 70 -2.20 11.45 0.50
N ASP A 71 -2.17 12.59 1.20
CA ASP A 71 -1.14 13.60 0.98
C ASP A 71 0.26 13.08 1.33
N PHE A 72 0.37 12.26 2.39
CA PHE A 72 1.63 11.56 2.70
C PHE A 72 2.10 10.70 1.53
N ARG A 73 1.19 9.96 0.87
CA ARG A 73 1.51 9.16 -0.33
C ARG A 73 2.04 10.06 -1.45
N THR A 74 1.33 11.14 -1.76
CA THR A 74 1.69 12.06 -2.85
C THR A 74 3.06 12.71 -2.65
N PHE A 75 3.35 13.19 -1.44
CA PHE A 75 4.60 13.91 -1.17
C PHE A 75 5.77 13.02 -0.74
N HIS A 76 5.51 11.76 -0.34
CA HIS A 76 6.53 10.83 0.15
C HIS A 76 6.35 9.40 -0.40
N PRO A 77 6.31 9.20 -1.73
CA PRO A 77 5.98 7.91 -2.34
C PRO A 77 7.01 6.81 -2.07
N GLY A 78 8.28 7.17 -1.81
CA GLY A 78 9.36 6.21 -1.56
C GLY A 78 9.48 5.72 -0.12
N GLY A 79 8.61 6.17 0.78
CA GLY A 79 8.63 5.77 2.20
C GLY A 79 7.72 4.57 2.47
N LYS A 80 8.05 3.79 3.52
CA LYS A 80 7.21 2.67 4.00
C LYS A 80 5.74 3.07 4.24
N LEU A 81 5.51 4.32 4.65
CA LEU A 81 4.14 4.82 4.86
C LEU A 81 3.37 4.95 3.54
N GLY A 82 4.00 5.51 2.50
CA GLY A 82 3.40 5.63 1.16
C GLY A 82 3.13 4.27 0.52
N GLN A 83 4.04 3.31 0.71
CA GLN A 83 3.86 1.92 0.24
C GLN A 83 2.70 1.20 0.94
N ARG A 84 2.48 1.44 2.24
CA ARG A 84 1.34 0.88 3.00
C ARG A 84 -0.02 1.47 2.61
N LEU A 85 -0.02 2.58 1.87
CA LEU A 85 -1.21 3.28 1.40
C LEU A 85 -1.48 3.04 -0.10
N LEU A 86 -0.79 2.08 -0.73
CA LEU A 86 -1.12 1.64 -2.08
C LEU A 86 -2.45 0.90 -2.07
N HIS A 87 -3.28 1.16 -3.08
CA HIS A 87 -4.48 0.38 -3.31
C HIS A 87 -4.18 -0.76 -4.28
N VAL A 88 -5.06 -1.77 -4.29
CA VAL A 88 -4.92 -2.93 -5.18
C VAL A 88 -4.91 -2.50 -6.66
N HIS A 89 -5.71 -1.50 -7.04
CA HIS A 89 -5.74 -1.02 -8.42
C HIS A 89 -4.41 -0.44 -8.94
N ASP A 90 -3.50 -0.04 -8.06
CA ASP A 90 -2.21 0.55 -8.41
C ASP A 90 -1.20 -0.54 -8.82
N VAL A 91 -1.47 -1.80 -8.48
CA VAL A 91 -0.54 -2.92 -8.57
C VAL A 91 -1.11 -4.16 -9.27
N MET A 92 -2.42 -4.25 -9.43
CA MET A 92 -3.07 -5.40 -10.05
C MET A 92 -2.81 -5.48 -11.56
N HIS A 93 -2.87 -6.70 -12.07
CA HIS A 93 -2.98 -7.00 -13.50
C HIS A 93 -4.44 -6.76 -13.94
N GLY A 94 -4.62 -6.13 -15.11
CA GLY A 94 -5.94 -5.73 -15.61
C GLY A 94 -6.70 -6.85 -16.33
N VAL A 95 -7.91 -6.52 -16.79
CA VAL A 95 -8.86 -7.45 -17.43
C VAL A 95 -8.26 -8.23 -18.59
N ASP A 96 -7.43 -7.58 -19.41
CA ASP A 96 -6.81 -8.17 -20.62
C ASP A 96 -5.83 -9.31 -20.31
N THR A 97 -5.40 -9.43 -19.06
CA THR A 97 -4.40 -10.41 -18.60
C THR A 97 -5.00 -11.45 -17.65
N LEU A 98 -6.32 -11.47 -17.46
CA LEU A 98 -6.93 -12.39 -16.52
C LEU A 98 -7.01 -13.81 -17.09
N PRO A 99 -6.48 -14.82 -16.37
CA PRO A 99 -6.71 -16.21 -16.73
C PRO A 99 -8.13 -16.59 -16.34
N LEU A 100 -9.08 -16.50 -17.28
CA LEU A 100 -10.49 -16.85 -17.06
C LEU A 100 -10.91 -18.03 -17.95
N ILE A 101 -11.81 -18.86 -17.44
CA ILE A 101 -12.35 -20.01 -18.17
C ILE A 101 -13.79 -20.34 -17.76
N SER A 102 -14.55 -20.99 -18.64
CA SER A 102 -15.90 -21.50 -18.35
C SER A 102 -15.85 -22.77 -17.46
N PRO A 103 -16.83 -22.99 -16.57
CA PRO A 103 -16.95 -24.23 -15.80
C PRO A 103 -17.18 -25.47 -16.68
N ASP A 104 -17.70 -25.30 -17.89
CA ASP A 104 -17.96 -26.40 -18.83
C ASP A 104 -16.74 -26.80 -19.67
N ALA A 105 -15.68 -25.98 -19.65
CA ALA A 105 -14.44 -26.28 -20.35
C ALA A 105 -13.75 -27.52 -19.75
N LEU A 106 -12.88 -28.13 -20.54
CA LEU A 106 -12.05 -29.22 -20.05
C LEU A 106 -10.84 -28.70 -19.27
N MET A 107 -10.40 -29.47 -18.28
CA MET A 107 -9.16 -29.19 -17.54
C MET A 107 -7.92 -29.10 -18.44
N ALA A 108 -7.91 -29.78 -19.60
CA ALA A 108 -6.88 -29.60 -20.62
C ALA A 108 -6.69 -28.13 -21.03
N GLU A 109 -7.82 -27.41 -21.22
CA GLU A 109 -7.83 -26.01 -21.60
C GLU A 109 -7.41 -25.13 -20.43
N ALA A 110 -7.87 -25.44 -19.22
CA ALA A 110 -7.47 -24.75 -18.00
C ALA A 110 -5.94 -24.78 -17.79
N LEU A 111 -5.30 -25.94 -18.03
CA LEU A 111 -3.85 -26.09 -17.92
C LEU A 111 -3.09 -25.18 -18.90
N VAL A 112 -3.59 -25.04 -20.14
CA VAL A 112 -3.01 -24.14 -21.14
C VAL A 112 -3.19 -22.67 -20.72
N THR A 113 -4.37 -22.29 -20.23
CA THR A 113 -4.64 -20.94 -19.73
C THR A 113 -3.76 -20.59 -18.54
N MET A 114 -3.63 -21.47 -17.55
CA MET A 114 -2.76 -21.27 -16.38
C MET A 114 -1.30 -21.07 -16.80
N THR A 115 -0.80 -21.90 -17.73
CA THR A 115 0.58 -21.83 -18.19
C THR A 115 0.87 -20.54 -18.96
N SER A 116 -0.05 -20.11 -19.84
CA SER A 116 0.13 -18.91 -20.65
C SER A 116 0.13 -17.61 -19.84
N HIS A 117 -0.60 -17.57 -18.72
CA HIS A 117 -0.70 -16.37 -17.88
C HIS A 117 0.27 -16.36 -16.68
N SER A 118 0.85 -17.51 -16.32
CA SER A 118 1.91 -17.62 -15.30
C SER A 118 1.54 -17.14 -13.88
N PHE A 119 0.25 -17.17 -13.53
CA PHE A 119 -0.24 -16.82 -12.18
C PHE A 119 -0.47 -18.02 -11.25
N GLY A 120 -0.18 -19.24 -11.71
CA GLY A 120 -0.42 -20.49 -10.97
C GLY A 120 -1.89 -20.77 -10.66
N CYS A 121 -2.82 -20.04 -11.31
CA CYS A 121 -4.25 -20.19 -11.15
C CYS A 121 -5.03 -19.74 -12.40
N VAL A 122 -6.28 -20.17 -12.49
CA VAL A 122 -7.29 -19.71 -13.46
C VAL A 122 -8.62 -19.52 -12.74
N GLY A 123 -9.28 -18.40 -13.00
CA GLY A 123 -10.60 -18.07 -12.48
C GLY A 123 -11.68 -18.71 -13.33
N VAL A 124 -12.71 -19.25 -12.68
CA VAL A 124 -13.84 -19.87 -13.35
C VAL A 124 -15.01 -18.90 -13.33
N VAL A 125 -15.48 -18.50 -14.50
CA VAL A 125 -16.58 -17.53 -14.66
C VAL A 125 -17.81 -18.21 -15.25
N ASP A 126 -18.98 -17.85 -14.72
CA ASP A 126 -20.25 -18.31 -15.27
C ASP A 126 -20.63 -17.55 -16.56
N ASP A 127 -21.78 -17.91 -17.15
CA ASP A 127 -22.30 -17.28 -18.38
C ASP A 127 -22.62 -15.78 -18.22
N THR A 128 -22.70 -15.29 -16.98
CA THR A 128 -22.92 -13.86 -16.67
C THR A 128 -21.61 -13.10 -16.45
N GLY A 129 -20.47 -13.81 -16.45
CA GLY A 129 -19.15 -13.25 -16.21
C GLY A 129 -18.76 -13.15 -14.73
N VAL A 130 -19.60 -13.65 -13.82
CA VAL A 130 -19.33 -13.63 -12.38
C VAL A 130 -18.36 -14.75 -12.00
N LEU A 131 -17.44 -14.47 -11.07
CA LEU A 131 -16.48 -15.45 -10.60
C LEU A 131 -17.17 -16.54 -9.75
N ALA A 132 -17.28 -17.75 -10.32
CA ALA A 132 -17.88 -18.91 -9.67
C ALA A 132 -16.85 -19.75 -8.88
N GLY A 133 -15.59 -19.75 -9.31
CA GLY A 133 -14.56 -20.60 -8.71
C GLY A 133 -13.14 -20.26 -9.13
N ILE A 134 -12.19 -21.06 -8.64
CA ILE A 134 -10.77 -20.99 -9.00
C ILE A 134 -10.19 -22.40 -9.14
N VAL A 135 -9.23 -22.56 -10.03
CA VAL A 135 -8.33 -23.72 -10.08
C VAL A 135 -6.90 -23.24 -9.87
N THR A 136 -6.15 -23.92 -9.01
CA THR A 136 -4.76 -23.60 -8.67
C THR A 136 -3.84 -24.78 -8.91
N ASP A 137 -2.53 -24.55 -8.97
CA ASP A 137 -1.52 -25.64 -9.02
C ASP A 137 -1.69 -26.65 -7.86
N GLY A 138 -2.17 -26.17 -6.71
CA GLY A 138 -2.48 -27.00 -5.57
C GLY A 138 -3.64 -27.97 -5.82
N ASP A 139 -4.66 -27.55 -6.58
CA ASP A 139 -5.77 -28.42 -7.01
C ASP A 139 -5.27 -29.46 -8.03
N LEU A 140 -4.46 -29.04 -9.01
CA LEU A 140 -3.87 -29.94 -10.00
C LEU A 140 -3.09 -31.07 -9.34
N ARG A 141 -2.24 -30.74 -8.37
CA ARG A 141 -1.45 -31.73 -7.62
C ARG A 141 -2.33 -32.70 -6.83
N ARG A 142 -3.49 -32.26 -6.33
CA ARG A 142 -4.44 -33.10 -5.57
C ARG A 142 -5.23 -34.07 -6.46
N HIS A 143 -5.50 -33.68 -7.70
CA HIS A 143 -6.31 -34.46 -8.65
C HIS A 143 -5.49 -35.16 -9.75
N MET A 144 -4.16 -35.10 -9.67
CA MET A 144 -3.25 -35.61 -10.70
C MET A 144 -3.27 -37.15 -10.89
N ALA A 145 -3.87 -37.90 -9.96
CA ALA A 145 -4.02 -39.35 -10.06
C ALA A 145 -5.22 -39.77 -10.94
N ASP A 146 -6.15 -38.84 -11.20
CA ASP A 146 -7.36 -39.09 -11.99
C ASP A 146 -7.14 -38.75 -13.48
N ASN A 147 -8.11 -39.06 -14.34
CA ASN A 147 -8.14 -38.62 -15.74
C ASN A 147 -8.44 -37.10 -15.84
N LEU A 148 -7.66 -36.29 -15.12
CA LEU A 148 -7.86 -34.88 -14.85
C LEU A 148 -8.12 -34.11 -16.14
N VAL A 149 -7.32 -34.38 -17.18
CA VAL A 149 -7.36 -33.69 -18.48
C VAL A 149 -8.74 -33.78 -19.15
N ALA A 150 -9.49 -34.86 -18.91
CA ALA A 150 -10.82 -35.07 -19.48
C ALA A 150 -11.98 -34.63 -18.56
N MET A 151 -11.68 -34.18 -17.34
CA MET A 151 -12.70 -33.66 -16.43
C MET A 151 -13.11 -32.24 -16.82
N LYS A 152 -14.34 -31.86 -16.44
CA LYS A 152 -14.77 -30.48 -16.54
C LYS A 152 -14.14 -29.65 -15.43
N VAL A 153 -13.86 -28.38 -15.73
CA VAL A 153 -13.33 -27.41 -14.76
C VAL A 153 -14.25 -27.27 -13.55
N GLY A 154 -15.57 -27.23 -13.77
CA GLY A 154 -16.55 -27.11 -12.70
C GLY A 154 -16.53 -28.24 -11.67
N ASP A 155 -16.08 -29.44 -12.06
CA ASP A 155 -15.98 -30.61 -11.18
C ASP A 155 -14.70 -30.59 -10.31
N VAL A 156 -13.72 -29.77 -10.67
CA VAL A 156 -12.39 -29.70 -10.04
C VAL A 156 -12.19 -28.40 -9.26
N MET A 157 -12.87 -27.32 -9.67
CA MET A 157 -12.66 -26.00 -9.11
C MET A 157 -12.98 -25.92 -7.61
N THR A 158 -12.27 -25.04 -6.91
CA THR A 158 -12.66 -24.59 -5.58
C THR A 158 -13.69 -23.47 -5.74
N THR A 159 -14.89 -23.66 -5.17
CA THR A 159 -15.96 -22.65 -5.15
C THR A 159 -15.72 -21.61 -4.06
N GLY A 160 -16.20 -20.38 -4.28
CA GLY A 160 -16.07 -19.28 -3.32
C GLY A 160 -14.61 -18.91 -2.99
N PRO A 161 -13.77 -18.62 -4.00
CA PRO A 161 -12.39 -18.23 -3.78
C PRO A 161 -12.28 -16.95 -2.93
N LYS A 162 -11.12 -16.74 -2.31
CA LYS A 162 -10.82 -15.46 -1.69
C LYS A 162 -10.56 -14.41 -2.76
N VAL A 163 -11.12 -13.23 -2.53
CA VAL A 163 -11.11 -12.10 -3.46
C VAL A 163 -10.87 -10.80 -2.71
N THR A 164 -10.58 -9.74 -3.45
CA THR A 164 -10.43 -8.37 -2.94
C THR A 164 -11.15 -7.38 -3.87
N SER A 165 -11.27 -6.12 -3.46
CA SER A 165 -11.72 -5.03 -4.34
C SER A 165 -10.53 -4.20 -4.82
N ALA A 166 -10.76 -3.43 -5.89
CA ALA A 166 -9.79 -2.52 -6.48
C ALA A 166 -9.37 -1.39 -5.51
N ASP A 167 -10.31 -0.95 -4.67
CA ASP A 167 -10.13 0.10 -3.67
C ASP A 167 -9.61 -0.41 -2.32
N ALA A 168 -9.39 -1.72 -2.16
CA ALA A 168 -8.76 -2.26 -0.95
C ALA A 168 -7.28 -1.85 -0.89
N LEU A 169 -6.72 -1.78 0.32
CA LEU A 169 -5.29 -1.52 0.45
C LEU A 169 -4.48 -2.77 0.05
N ALA A 170 -3.36 -2.55 -0.63
CA ALA A 170 -2.43 -3.60 -1.03
C ALA A 170 -1.91 -4.42 0.17
N VAL A 171 -1.76 -3.77 1.34
CA VAL A 171 -1.38 -4.44 2.58
C VAL A 171 -2.47 -5.38 3.12
N GLU A 172 -3.75 -5.07 2.88
CA GLU A 172 -4.86 -5.93 3.25
C GLU A 172 -4.92 -7.15 2.33
N ALA A 173 -4.72 -6.95 1.02
CA ALA A 173 -4.60 -8.06 0.06
C ALA A 173 -3.43 -9.00 0.44
N LEU A 174 -2.26 -8.45 0.80
CA LEU A 174 -1.12 -9.24 1.27
C LEU A 174 -1.45 -10.01 2.56
N ALA A 175 -2.18 -9.38 3.49
CA ALA A 175 -2.59 -10.03 4.73
C ALA A 175 -3.51 -11.23 4.47
N ILE A 176 -4.48 -11.09 3.54
CA ILE A 176 -5.35 -12.20 3.11
C ILE A 176 -4.52 -13.33 2.51
N MET A 177 -3.56 -13.02 1.64
CA MET A 177 -2.67 -14.01 1.02
C MET A 177 -1.89 -14.80 2.06
N ASN A 178 -1.31 -14.12 3.06
CA ASN A 178 -0.56 -14.76 4.14
C ASN A 178 -1.45 -15.62 5.05
N ASP A 179 -2.61 -15.09 5.49
CA ASP A 179 -3.58 -15.81 6.34
C ASP A 179 -4.05 -17.11 5.68
N ARG A 180 -4.26 -17.08 4.37
CA ARG A 180 -4.79 -18.20 3.60
C ARG A 180 -3.73 -19.04 2.91
N SER A 181 -2.47 -18.65 3.01
CA SER A 181 -1.35 -19.30 2.31
C SER A 181 -1.60 -19.43 0.80
N ILE A 182 -2.12 -18.37 0.19
CA ILE A 182 -2.37 -18.27 -1.26
C ILE A 182 -1.49 -17.20 -1.87
N THR A 183 -1.19 -17.30 -3.17
CA THR A 183 -0.28 -16.39 -3.88
C THR A 183 -0.97 -15.39 -4.79
N SER A 184 -2.27 -15.59 -5.06
CA SER A 184 -3.04 -14.81 -6.02
C SER A 184 -4.42 -14.48 -5.45
N LEU A 185 -4.92 -13.27 -5.73
CA LEU A 185 -6.28 -12.85 -5.41
C LEU A 185 -6.92 -12.21 -6.64
N PHE A 186 -8.11 -12.67 -6.99
CA PHE A 186 -8.94 -11.97 -7.97
C PHE A 186 -9.51 -10.69 -7.36
N VAL A 187 -9.55 -9.65 -8.17
CA VAL A 187 -10.13 -8.35 -7.87
C VAL A 187 -11.49 -8.31 -8.55
N LEU A 188 -12.55 -8.14 -7.78
CA LEU A 188 -13.92 -8.09 -8.29
C LEU A 188 -14.48 -6.67 -8.23
N ASP A 189 -15.40 -6.37 -9.15
CA ASP A 189 -16.31 -5.23 -9.00
C ASP A 189 -17.50 -5.56 -8.08
N ASP A 190 -18.40 -4.59 -7.89
CA ASP A 190 -19.61 -4.74 -7.06
C ASP A 190 -20.58 -5.82 -7.60
N GLY A 191 -20.46 -6.19 -8.88
CA GLY A 191 -21.26 -7.23 -9.52
C GLY A 191 -20.68 -8.63 -9.37
N GLY A 192 -19.47 -8.77 -8.81
CA GLY A 192 -18.75 -10.04 -8.70
C GLY A 192 -18.00 -10.43 -9.98
N VAL A 193 -17.83 -9.50 -10.93
CA VAL A 193 -17.10 -9.72 -12.17
C VAL A 193 -15.60 -9.47 -11.93
N PRO A 194 -14.71 -10.37 -12.39
CA PRO A 194 -13.27 -10.13 -12.34
C PRO A 194 -12.84 -8.90 -13.14
N VAL A 195 -12.30 -7.91 -12.45
CA VAL A 195 -11.72 -6.70 -13.07
C VAL A 195 -10.19 -6.65 -12.95
N GLY A 196 -9.61 -7.53 -12.16
CA GLY A 196 -8.17 -7.61 -11.98
C GLY A 196 -7.70 -8.87 -11.26
N LEU A 197 -6.37 -9.04 -11.19
CA LEU A 197 -5.71 -10.08 -10.41
C LEU A 197 -4.45 -9.48 -9.77
N VAL A 198 -4.22 -9.74 -8.49
CA VAL A 198 -2.97 -9.37 -7.82
C VAL A 198 -2.22 -10.62 -7.41
N HIS A 199 -0.93 -10.69 -7.74
CA HIS A 199 -0.02 -11.76 -7.32
C HIS A 199 0.88 -11.27 -6.19
N ILE A 200 1.28 -12.17 -5.30
CA ILE A 200 2.14 -11.84 -4.15
C ILE A 200 3.46 -11.19 -4.58
N HIS A 201 4.01 -11.60 -5.73
CA HIS A 201 5.25 -11.01 -6.26
C HIS A 201 5.08 -9.55 -6.70
N ASP A 202 3.89 -9.12 -7.11
CA ASP A 202 3.62 -7.72 -7.44
C ASP A 202 3.72 -6.88 -6.16
N LEU A 203 3.11 -7.36 -5.07
CA LEU A 203 3.12 -6.74 -3.74
C LEU A 203 4.53 -6.67 -3.14
N LEU A 204 5.31 -7.74 -3.29
CA LEU A 204 6.70 -7.77 -2.84
C LEU A 204 7.58 -6.80 -3.64
N ARG A 205 7.37 -6.69 -4.95
CA ARG A 205 8.14 -5.80 -5.84
C ARG A 205 7.92 -4.34 -5.50
N VAL A 206 6.71 -3.94 -5.09
CA VAL A 206 6.41 -2.56 -4.69
C VAL A 206 6.74 -2.26 -3.23
N GLY A 207 7.20 -3.26 -2.46
CA GLY A 207 7.66 -3.09 -1.08
C GLY A 207 6.52 -2.97 -0.06
N VAL A 208 5.40 -3.66 -0.27
CA VAL A 208 4.26 -3.68 0.67
C VAL A 208 4.56 -4.53 1.92
N ALA A 209 5.55 -5.43 1.87
CA ALA A 209 5.95 -6.32 2.97
C ALA A 209 6.89 -5.66 4.01
#